data_AF-A0A804R5R9-F1
#
_entry.id   AF-A0A804R5R9-F1
#
_cell.length_a   1.000
_cell.length_b   1.000
_cell.length_c   1.000
_cell.angle_alpha   90.00
_cell.angle_beta   90.00
_cell.angle_gamma   90.00
#
_symmetry.space_group_name_H-M   'P 1'
#
loop_
_entity.id
_entity.type
_entity.pdbx_description
1 polymer ?
#
loop_
_entity_poly.entity_id
_entity_poly.type
_entity_poly.pdbx_seq_one_letter_code
_entity_poly.pdbx_strand_id
1 'polypeptide(L)'
;MAEAASLLNKTYFSGGTVAASIADIDFVQKRKGIEQTLEDGTISFLSISSLRYGFKIIDILTISAIARHTASLATYVRNKMLELKHSNEKNVCIIYGQDFKANYLKMGPSITFNLKREDGTWFGYREVEKLASLSGIHLRTGCFCNPGACAKYVGLSHSDLVSNFEAGHVCWDDNDVINGKPTGAVRISFGYMSTYEDAEEFLKFLQSSFVSKPAELNNGYMVNMNTLSLVDDWCQQAISDIRLKSITIYPVKSCQGFSVQSWPLTTGGLKYDREWLLQGSGGEVLTQKKVPELSSICTLIDLKLGKLFLESPKCKDKLQISLLKNLTHLSAEVDVYGQRYEVQSYGENVNSWFSEAIGRPCTFMRCSSSKYRSCVTNGNRDHLCRDTRSKLSFVNEGQLLLVSEESTSDLNSRLSLSNGNGKQQVFADAMRFRPNIVVSGSTPYNEDNWKRLHIGDAYFTSMGGCNRCQMINLYQSSGQVIKSKEPLATLASYRRKHGKILFGVLLNYEDDMEGEDDAIVERWLKVGQEVYPST
;
A
#
# COMPACT_ATOMS: atom_id res chain seq x y z
N MET A 1 -24.43 11.04 30.07
CA MET A 1 -24.84 10.97 28.64
C MET A 1 -24.70 9.58 28.03
N ALA A 2 -23.65 8.79 28.33
CA ALA A 2 -23.47 7.45 27.75
C ALA A 2 -24.56 6.42 28.14
N GLU A 3 -25.08 6.44 29.37
CA GLU A 3 -26.15 5.52 29.80
C GLU A 3 -27.48 5.74 29.08
N ALA A 4 -27.90 7.00 28.88
CA ALA A 4 -29.13 7.32 28.17
C ALA A 4 -29.09 6.90 26.69
N ALA A 5 -27.91 6.88 26.07
CA ALA A 5 -27.75 6.50 24.68
C ALA A 5 -27.94 4.99 24.45
N SER A 6 -27.70 4.15 25.46
CA SER A 6 -27.98 2.71 25.40
C SER A 6 -29.48 2.37 25.35
N LEU A 7 -30.33 3.33 25.74
CA LEU A 7 -31.79 3.22 25.68
C LEU A 7 -32.36 3.60 24.30
N LEU A 8 -31.55 4.20 23.42
CA LEU A 8 -31.97 4.62 22.08
C LEU A 8 -31.96 3.41 21.13
N ASN A 9 -33.13 2.83 20.88
CA ASN A 9 -33.28 1.71 19.98
C ASN A 9 -33.80 2.15 18.60
N LYS A 10 -32.89 2.26 17.63
CA LYS A 10 -33.25 2.57 16.23
C LYS A 10 -33.83 1.33 15.55
N THR A 11 -35.09 1.43 15.12
CA THR A 11 -35.87 0.34 14.50
C THR A 11 -35.57 0.11 13.02
N TYR A 12 -34.86 1.04 12.39
CA TYR A 12 -34.38 0.94 11.03
C TYR A 12 -32.87 1.15 10.98
N PHE A 13 -32.26 0.81 9.86
CA PHE A 13 -30.85 1.07 9.61
C PHE A 13 -30.66 1.65 8.21
N SER A 14 -29.61 2.45 8.06
CA SER A 14 -29.17 3.03 6.79
C SER A 14 -27.73 2.60 6.51
N GLY A 15 -27.26 2.74 5.27
CA GLY A 15 -25.92 2.27 4.87
C GLY A 15 -24.76 2.82 5.71
N GLY A 16 -24.91 4.04 6.27
CA GLY A 16 -23.92 4.62 7.18
C GLY A 16 -23.85 3.96 8.56
N THR A 17 -24.91 3.27 8.97
CA THR A 17 -25.09 2.72 10.34
C THR A 17 -24.79 1.23 10.48
N VAL A 18 -24.63 0.54 9.35
CA VAL A 18 -24.32 -0.89 9.30
C VAL A 18 -22.89 -1.15 8.83
N ALA A 19 -22.32 -2.23 9.33
CA ALA A 19 -21.05 -2.78 8.87
C ALA A 19 -21.27 -3.84 7.78
N ALA A 20 -22.34 -4.62 7.89
CA ALA A 20 -22.73 -5.61 6.89
C ALA A 20 -24.25 -5.85 6.92
N SER A 21 -24.80 -6.20 5.75
CA SER A 21 -26.14 -6.76 5.60
C SER A 21 -26.17 -7.74 4.44
N ILE A 22 -27.02 -8.76 4.54
CA ILE A 22 -27.21 -9.78 3.50
C ILE A 22 -28.66 -9.64 3.00
N ALA A 23 -28.84 -9.67 1.68
CA ALA A 23 -30.12 -9.27 1.08
C ALA A 23 -31.19 -10.37 1.12
N ASP A 24 -30.74 -11.61 1.17
CA ASP A 24 -31.48 -12.84 0.98
C ASP A 24 -31.73 -13.60 2.29
N ILE A 25 -31.24 -13.06 3.41
CA ILE A 25 -31.39 -13.62 4.75
C ILE A 25 -31.50 -12.47 5.78
N ASP A 26 -32.17 -12.69 6.91
CA ASP A 26 -32.30 -11.68 7.97
C ASP A 26 -30.99 -11.57 8.77
N PHE A 27 -29.98 -10.93 8.16
CA PHE A 27 -28.67 -10.70 8.74
C PHE A 27 -28.29 -9.22 8.58
N VAL A 28 -28.07 -8.58 9.72
CA VAL A 28 -27.61 -7.19 9.81
C VAL A 28 -26.62 -7.07 10.96
N GLN A 29 -25.45 -6.53 10.66
CA GLN A 29 -24.46 -6.18 11.67
C GLN A 29 -24.34 -4.66 11.77
N LYS A 30 -24.79 -4.09 12.89
CA LYS A 30 -24.63 -2.66 13.20
C LYS A 30 -23.15 -2.35 13.52
N ARG A 31 -22.74 -1.10 13.28
CA ARG A 31 -21.42 -0.60 13.70
C ARG A 31 -21.33 -0.55 15.23
N LYS A 32 -20.11 -0.52 15.77
CA LYS A 32 -19.88 -0.65 17.23
C LYS A 32 -20.08 0.67 18.00
N GLY A 33 -19.86 1.81 17.36
CA GLY A 33 -20.04 3.13 17.98
C GLY A 33 -21.53 3.51 18.09
N ILE A 34 -21.91 4.14 19.20
CA ILE A 34 -23.29 4.63 19.43
C ILE A 34 -23.61 5.71 18.40
N GLU A 35 -22.70 6.66 18.22
CA GLU A 35 -22.76 7.72 17.23
C GLU A 35 -22.89 7.15 15.82
N GLN A 36 -22.10 6.12 15.48
CA GLN A 36 -22.16 5.48 14.17
C GLN A 36 -23.46 4.72 13.93
N THR A 37 -24.14 4.28 14.98
CA THR A 37 -25.41 3.55 14.87
C THR A 37 -26.61 4.51 14.73
N LEU A 38 -26.49 5.72 15.28
CA LEU A 38 -27.58 6.69 15.34
C LEU A 38 -27.50 7.79 14.27
N GLU A 39 -26.29 8.21 13.88
CA GLU A 39 -26.07 9.29 12.91
C GLU A 39 -26.48 8.90 11.48
N ASP A 40 -27.51 9.55 10.95
CA ASP A 40 -27.95 9.39 9.56
C ASP A 40 -27.27 10.39 8.64
N GLY A 41 -25.98 10.13 8.37
CA GLY A 41 -25.19 10.91 7.41
C GLY A 41 -24.90 12.34 7.86
N THR A 42 -23.84 12.92 7.27
CA THR A 42 -23.49 14.32 7.52
C THR A 42 -24.01 15.15 6.35
N ILE A 43 -24.91 16.10 6.61
CA ILE A 43 -25.33 17.07 5.59
C ILE A 43 -24.13 17.95 5.27
N SER A 44 -23.66 17.93 4.03
CA SER A 44 -22.63 18.86 3.56
C SER A 44 -23.21 20.28 3.43
N PHE A 45 -23.40 20.95 4.57
CA PHE A 45 -24.04 22.27 4.63
C PHE A 45 -23.27 23.32 3.83
N LEU A 46 -21.94 23.20 3.73
CA LEU A 46 -21.11 24.06 2.86
C LEU A 46 -21.47 23.89 1.37
N SER A 47 -21.84 22.68 0.94
CA SER A 47 -22.22 22.39 -0.46
C SER A 47 -23.60 22.93 -0.83
N ILE A 48 -24.44 23.31 0.13
CA ILE A 48 -25.76 23.90 -0.15
C ILE A 48 -25.60 25.20 -0.94
N SER A 49 -24.60 26.01 -0.61
CA SER A 49 -24.29 27.24 -1.35
C SER A 49 -23.92 26.98 -2.81
N SER A 50 -23.33 25.82 -3.10
CA SER A 50 -22.94 25.39 -4.45
C SER A 50 -24.12 24.91 -5.31
N LEU A 51 -25.25 24.52 -4.71
CA LEU A 51 -26.42 24.01 -5.44
C LEU A 51 -26.95 25.01 -6.46
N ARG A 52 -26.95 26.31 -6.12
CA ARG A 52 -27.38 27.38 -7.04
C ARG A 52 -26.59 27.35 -8.35
N TYR A 53 -25.28 27.15 -8.26
CA TYR A 53 -24.41 27.07 -9.43
C TYR A 53 -24.63 25.76 -10.20
N GLY A 54 -24.82 24.65 -9.48
CA GLY A 54 -25.16 23.35 -10.07
C GLY A 54 -26.45 23.39 -10.88
N PHE A 55 -27.54 23.93 -10.31
CA PHE A 55 -28.81 24.09 -11.01
C PHE A 55 -28.68 25.01 -12.22
N LYS A 56 -27.96 26.13 -12.11
CA LYS A 56 -27.70 27.01 -13.26
C LYS A 56 -27.01 26.27 -14.41
N ILE A 57 -26.03 25.41 -14.12
CA ILE A 57 -25.36 24.59 -15.15
C ILE A 57 -26.33 23.56 -15.75
N ILE A 58 -27.17 22.91 -14.93
CA ILE A 58 -28.19 21.97 -15.40
C ILE A 58 -29.20 22.67 -16.31
N ASP A 59 -29.60 23.90 -16.00
CA ASP A 59 -30.53 24.68 -16.83
C ASP A 59 -29.90 25.08 -18.17
N ILE A 60 -28.62 25.48 -18.16
CA ILE A 60 -27.88 25.85 -19.38
C ILE A 60 -27.68 24.63 -20.30
N LEU A 61 -27.22 23.51 -19.73
CA LEU A 61 -26.90 22.31 -20.52
C LEU A 61 -28.15 21.47 -20.82
N THR A 62 -29.18 21.55 -19.99
CA THR A 62 -30.37 20.68 -19.93
C THR A 62 -30.05 19.23 -19.56
N ILE A 63 -30.94 18.59 -18.79
CA ILE A 63 -30.80 17.17 -18.41
C ILE A 63 -30.74 16.27 -19.65
N SER A 64 -31.52 16.57 -20.68
CA SER A 64 -31.57 15.79 -21.92
C SER A 64 -30.25 15.79 -22.69
N ALA A 65 -29.54 16.93 -22.76
CA ALA A 65 -28.24 16.97 -23.42
C ALA A 65 -27.17 16.25 -22.60
N ILE A 66 -27.15 16.43 -21.28
CA ILE A 66 -26.26 15.71 -20.36
C ILE A 66 -26.46 14.20 -20.49
N ALA A 67 -27.71 13.74 -20.50
CA ALA A 67 -28.04 12.32 -20.64
C ALA A 67 -27.55 11.75 -21.97
N ARG A 68 -27.78 12.44 -23.11
CA ARG A 68 -27.29 11.99 -24.42
C ARG A 68 -25.76 11.91 -24.48
N HIS A 69 -25.07 12.94 -23.99
CA HIS A 69 -23.61 13.02 -23.98
C HIS A 69 -22.98 11.90 -23.14
N THR A 70 -23.43 11.77 -21.89
CA THR A 70 -22.87 10.78 -20.97
C THR A 70 -23.23 9.34 -21.39
N ALA A 71 -24.42 9.13 -21.97
CA ALA A 71 -24.79 7.84 -22.55
C ALA A 71 -23.97 7.48 -23.80
N SER A 72 -23.63 8.45 -24.65
CA SER A 72 -22.78 8.17 -25.83
C SER A 72 -21.37 7.76 -25.42
N LEU A 73 -20.78 8.43 -24.43
CA LEU A 73 -19.47 8.05 -23.87
C LEU A 73 -19.50 6.66 -23.24
N ALA A 74 -20.50 6.38 -22.39
CA ALA A 74 -20.64 5.07 -21.76
C ALA A 74 -20.86 3.95 -22.79
N THR A 75 -21.64 4.21 -23.84
CA THR A 75 -21.87 3.25 -24.93
C THR A 75 -20.60 3.00 -25.73
N TYR A 76 -19.87 4.05 -26.10
CA TYR A 76 -18.61 3.96 -26.82
C TYR A 76 -17.59 3.10 -26.06
N VAL A 77 -17.36 3.42 -24.79
CA VAL A 77 -16.41 2.69 -23.95
C VAL A 77 -16.86 1.25 -23.72
N ARG A 78 -18.15 1.01 -23.46
CA ARG A 78 -18.67 -0.35 -23.28
C ARG A 78 -18.42 -1.22 -24.50
N ASN A 79 -18.74 -0.73 -25.71
CA ASN A 79 -18.53 -1.48 -26.95
C ASN A 79 -17.06 -1.82 -27.14
N LYS A 80 -16.16 -0.84 -26.91
CA LYS A 80 -14.72 -1.06 -27.00
C LYS A 80 -14.20 -2.04 -25.95
N MET A 81 -14.71 -1.99 -24.72
CA MET A 81 -14.35 -2.95 -23.67
C MET A 81 -14.77 -4.38 -23.99
N LEU A 82 -15.92 -4.58 -24.67
CA LEU A 82 -16.38 -5.90 -25.13
C LEU A 82 -15.52 -6.46 -26.27
N GLU A 83 -14.87 -5.60 -27.05
CA GLU A 83 -13.93 -5.98 -28.11
C GLU A 83 -12.54 -6.37 -27.55
N LEU A 84 -12.22 -6.03 -26.29
CA LEU A 84 -10.91 -6.33 -25.70
C LEU A 84 -10.75 -7.83 -25.38
N LYS A 85 -9.77 -8.45 -26.03
CA LYS A 85 -9.39 -9.86 -25.85
C LYS A 85 -7.90 -10.02 -25.58
N HIS A 86 -7.55 -11.06 -24.82
CA HIS A 86 -6.18 -11.54 -24.68
C HIS A 86 -5.71 -12.24 -25.97
N SER A 87 -4.41 -12.54 -26.04
CA SER A 87 -3.77 -13.38 -27.07
C SER A 87 -4.45 -14.74 -27.29
N ASN A 88 -5.08 -15.30 -26.25
CA ASN A 88 -5.81 -16.56 -26.33
C ASN A 88 -7.29 -16.41 -26.70
N GLU A 89 -7.68 -15.27 -27.28
CA GLU A 89 -9.05 -14.92 -27.69
C GLU A 89 -10.09 -14.81 -26.55
N LYS A 90 -9.69 -14.99 -25.28
CA LYS A 90 -10.61 -14.80 -24.15
C LYS A 90 -10.83 -13.31 -23.87
N ASN A 91 -12.05 -12.96 -23.51
CA ASN A 91 -12.43 -11.59 -23.16
C ASN A 91 -11.69 -11.12 -21.89
N VAL A 92 -11.18 -9.90 -21.94
CA VAL A 92 -10.50 -9.25 -20.81
C VAL A 92 -11.52 -8.68 -19.83
N CYS A 93 -12.63 -8.11 -20.35
CA CYS A 93 -13.65 -7.45 -19.54
C CYS A 93 -14.88 -8.32 -19.32
N ILE A 94 -15.35 -8.39 -18.07
CA ILE A 94 -16.67 -8.92 -17.70
C ILE A 94 -17.51 -7.74 -17.23
N ILE A 95 -18.46 -7.30 -18.04
CA ILE A 95 -19.33 -6.16 -17.76
C ILE A 95 -20.63 -6.66 -17.13
N TYR A 96 -21.03 -6.07 -16.01
CA TYR A 96 -22.27 -6.41 -15.29
C TYR A 96 -23.43 -5.48 -15.65
N GLY A 97 -24.65 -5.95 -15.39
CA GLY A 97 -25.89 -5.27 -15.74
C GLY A 97 -26.55 -5.87 -16.99
N GLN A 98 -27.75 -5.39 -17.34
CA GLN A 98 -28.59 -5.98 -18.39
C GLN A 98 -27.88 -6.10 -19.75
N ASP A 99 -28.11 -7.24 -20.42
CA ASP A 99 -27.85 -7.46 -21.84
C ASP A 99 -28.87 -6.69 -22.66
N PHE A 100 -28.43 -5.88 -23.62
CA PHE A 100 -29.32 -5.00 -24.36
C PHE A 100 -29.20 -5.18 -25.87
N LYS A 101 -30.05 -6.06 -26.40
CA LYS A 101 -30.73 -5.80 -27.68
C LYS A 101 -31.74 -4.61 -27.58
N ALA A 102 -31.71 -3.80 -26.52
CA ALA A 102 -32.73 -2.77 -26.23
C ALA A 102 -32.13 -1.39 -25.96
N ASN A 103 -32.50 -0.42 -26.81
CA ASN A 103 -32.49 1.04 -26.64
C ASN A 103 -31.36 1.68 -25.80
N TYR A 104 -30.33 2.18 -26.49
CA TYR A 104 -29.19 2.95 -25.94
C TYR A 104 -29.58 4.11 -25.01
N LEU A 105 -30.78 4.68 -25.17
CA LEU A 105 -31.29 5.78 -24.35
C LEU A 105 -31.66 5.40 -22.91
N LYS A 106 -31.72 4.10 -22.57
CA LYS A 106 -32.03 3.63 -21.20
C LYS A 106 -30.78 3.30 -20.37
N MET A 107 -29.59 3.37 -20.95
CA MET A 107 -28.35 3.07 -20.23
C MET A 107 -27.85 4.31 -19.50
N GLY A 108 -27.63 4.17 -18.19
CA GLY A 108 -27.02 5.21 -17.38
C GLY A 108 -25.54 5.45 -17.75
N PRO A 109 -24.94 6.52 -17.23
CA PRO A 109 -23.60 6.96 -17.61
C PRO A 109 -22.46 6.15 -16.97
N SER A 110 -22.78 4.99 -16.37
CA SER A 110 -21.86 4.20 -15.56
C SER A 110 -21.72 2.78 -16.08
N ILE A 111 -20.49 2.29 -16.15
CA ILE A 111 -20.17 0.91 -16.52
C ILE A 111 -19.58 0.23 -15.29
N THR A 112 -20.16 -0.91 -14.90
CA THR A 112 -19.64 -1.75 -13.81
C THR A 112 -19.06 -3.02 -14.39
N PHE A 113 -17.84 -3.37 -14.03
CA PHE A 113 -17.11 -4.47 -14.64
C PHE A 113 -16.01 -5.02 -13.72
N ASN A 114 -15.59 -6.25 -14.03
CA ASN A 114 -14.36 -6.86 -13.52
C ASN A 114 -13.48 -7.27 -14.71
N LEU A 115 -12.18 -7.46 -14.45
CA LEU A 115 -11.21 -7.84 -15.47
C LEU A 115 -10.68 -9.24 -15.18
N LYS A 116 -10.54 -10.07 -16.22
CA LYS A 116 -9.92 -11.39 -16.14
C LYS A 116 -8.49 -11.36 -16.67
N ARG A 117 -7.66 -12.27 -16.16
CA ARG A 117 -6.35 -12.60 -16.69
C ARG A 117 -6.50 -13.68 -17.78
N GLU A 118 -5.42 -13.90 -18.51
CA GLU A 118 -5.37 -14.89 -19.59
C GLU A 118 -5.64 -16.33 -19.11
N ASP A 119 -5.20 -16.67 -17.90
CA ASP A 119 -5.45 -17.95 -17.23
C ASP A 119 -6.91 -18.09 -16.73
N GLY A 120 -7.71 -17.03 -16.78
CA GLY A 120 -9.11 -16.99 -16.34
C GLY A 120 -9.30 -16.53 -14.90
N THR A 121 -8.23 -16.29 -14.14
CA THR A 121 -8.29 -15.69 -12.79
C THR A 121 -8.64 -14.20 -12.86
N TRP A 122 -8.95 -13.58 -11.71
CA TRP A 122 -9.39 -12.19 -11.66
C TRP A 122 -8.22 -11.22 -11.41
N PHE A 123 -8.30 -10.05 -12.05
CA PHE A 123 -7.65 -8.85 -11.53
C PHE A 123 -8.52 -8.31 -10.39
N GLY A 124 -7.94 -8.14 -9.20
CA GLY A 124 -8.65 -7.60 -8.07
C GLY A 124 -8.97 -6.10 -8.28
N TYR A 125 -10.12 -5.63 -7.78
CA TYR A 125 -10.52 -4.23 -8.02
C TYR A 125 -9.55 -3.21 -7.42
N ARG A 126 -8.77 -3.57 -6.39
CA ARG A 126 -7.75 -2.70 -5.77
C ARG A 126 -6.51 -2.62 -6.65
N GLU A 127 -6.12 -3.72 -7.28
CA GLU A 127 -5.05 -3.73 -8.29
C GLU A 127 -5.41 -2.78 -9.43
N VAL A 128 -6.65 -2.87 -9.94
CA VAL A 128 -7.13 -1.99 -11.01
C VAL A 128 -7.12 -0.53 -10.58
N GLU A 129 -7.58 -0.21 -9.37
CA GLU A 129 -7.56 1.14 -8.80
C GLU A 129 -6.13 1.71 -8.69
N LYS A 130 -5.19 0.90 -8.19
CA LYS A 130 -3.78 1.29 -8.02
C LYS A 130 -3.14 1.62 -9.36
N LEU A 131 -3.38 0.79 -10.38
CA LEU A 131 -2.86 0.99 -11.73
C LEU A 131 -3.54 2.19 -12.42
N ALA A 132 -4.85 2.34 -12.29
CA ALA A 132 -5.57 3.50 -12.81
C ALA A 132 -5.02 4.79 -12.22
N SER A 133 -4.79 4.81 -10.90
CA SER A 133 -4.21 5.97 -10.21
C SER A 133 -2.80 6.30 -10.71
N LEU A 134 -1.98 5.30 -11.06
CA LEU A 134 -0.68 5.52 -11.70
C LEU A 134 -0.81 6.11 -13.11
N SER A 135 -1.87 5.75 -13.84
CA SER A 135 -2.19 6.37 -15.13
C SER A 135 -2.81 7.75 -15.01
N GLY A 136 -3.18 8.20 -13.79
CA GLY A 136 -3.87 9.48 -13.57
C GLY A 136 -5.40 9.37 -13.70
N ILE A 137 -5.94 8.15 -13.62
CA ILE A 137 -7.36 7.83 -13.75
C ILE A 137 -7.91 7.48 -12.36
N HIS A 138 -9.02 8.10 -11.99
CA HIS A 138 -9.68 7.87 -10.70
C HIS A 138 -10.92 7.00 -10.92
N LEU A 139 -10.90 5.78 -10.39
CA LEU A 139 -12.00 4.83 -10.51
C LEU A 139 -12.71 4.63 -9.17
N ARG A 140 -13.99 4.25 -9.22
CA ARG A 140 -14.74 3.80 -8.04
C ARG A 140 -14.65 2.28 -7.93
N THR A 141 -14.18 1.76 -6.81
CA THR A 141 -13.97 0.31 -6.59
C THR A 141 -14.57 -0.13 -5.24
N GLY A 142 -14.64 -1.44 -4.99
CA GLY A 142 -15.20 -2.04 -3.76
C GLY A 142 -16.45 -2.89 -3.97
N CYS A 143 -17.18 -3.19 -2.90
CA CYS A 143 -18.50 -3.84 -2.99
C CYS A 143 -19.54 -2.90 -3.65
N PHE A 144 -20.61 -3.45 -4.22
CA PHE A 144 -21.71 -2.64 -4.76
C PHE A 144 -22.48 -2.02 -3.58
N CYS A 145 -22.96 -0.77 -3.73
CA CYS A 145 -23.82 -0.14 -2.73
C CYS A 145 -25.18 -0.88 -2.56
N ASN A 146 -25.46 -1.83 -3.44
CA ASN A 146 -26.51 -2.83 -3.30
C ASN A 146 -25.83 -4.20 -3.03
N PRO A 147 -25.80 -4.67 -1.77
CA PRO A 147 -25.15 -5.93 -1.41
C PRO A 147 -25.70 -7.15 -2.16
N GLY A 148 -27.01 -7.19 -2.41
CA GLY A 148 -27.63 -8.28 -3.17
C GLY A 148 -27.19 -8.31 -4.64
N ALA A 149 -27.02 -7.13 -5.26
CA ALA A 149 -26.46 -7.04 -6.60
C ALA A 149 -25.00 -7.51 -6.62
N CYS A 150 -24.20 -7.17 -5.59
CA CYS A 150 -22.83 -7.66 -5.45
C CYS A 150 -22.79 -9.18 -5.41
N ALA A 151 -23.53 -9.76 -4.47
CA ALA A 151 -23.57 -11.20 -4.25
C ALA A 151 -23.97 -11.94 -5.54
N LYS A 152 -25.03 -11.46 -6.20
CA LYS A 152 -25.54 -12.04 -7.45
C LYS A 152 -24.54 -11.97 -8.60
N TYR A 153 -24.00 -10.79 -8.91
CA TYR A 153 -23.15 -10.61 -10.10
C TYR A 153 -21.75 -11.22 -9.94
N VAL A 154 -21.25 -11.27 -8.70
CA VAL A 154 -19.92 -11.78 -8.39
C VAL A 154 -19.95 -13.26 -8.00
N GLY A 155 -21.14 -13.82 -7.75
CA GLY A 155 -21.33 -15.25 -7.44
C GLY A 155 -20.94 -15.62 -6.01
N LEU A 156 -21.14 -14.71 -5.06
CA LEU A 156 -20.92 -14.95 -3.64
C LEU A 156 -22.17 -15.56 -3.03
N SER A 157 -22.02 -16.69 -2.35
CA SER A 157 -23.08 -17.30 -1.54
C SER A 157 -23.23 -16.57 -0.20
N HIS A 158 -24.35 -16.76 0.48
CA HIS A 158 -24.54 -16.27 1.84
C HIS A 158 -23.42 -16.73 2.80
N SER A 159 -23.02 -18.01 2.70
CA SER A 159 -21.91 -18.55 3.49
C SER A 159 -20.58 -17.88 3.18
N ASP A 160 -20.33 -17.53 1.91
CA ASP A 160 -19.14 -16.75 1.53
C ASP A 160 -19.19 -15.36 2.18
N LEU A 161 -20.36 -14.68 2.17
CA LEU A 161 -20.52 -13.34 2.75
C LEU A 161 -20.32 -13.33 4.27
N VAL A 162 -20.91 -14.30 4.98
CA VAL A 162 -20.74 -14.45 6.44
C VAL A 162 -19.28 -14.78 6.75
N SER A 163 -18.68 -15.75 6.07
CA SER A 163 -17.29 -16.14 6.32
C SER A 163 -16.31 -15.00 6.01
N ASN A 164 -16.52 -14.25 4.92
CA ASN A 164 -15.70 -13.09 4.60
C ASN A 164 -15.83 -12.03 5.71
N PHE A 165 -17.04 -11.75 6.18
CA PHE A 165 -17.27 -10.80 7.25
C PHE A 165 -16.63 -11.23 8.58
N GLU A 166 -16.76 -12.51 8.96
CA GLU A 166 -16.13 -13.09 10.16
C GLU A 166 -14.59 -13.03 10.07
N ALA A 167 -14.04 -13.19 8.87
CA ALA A 167 -12.61 -12.98 8.58
C ALA A 167 -12.19 -11.49 8.60
N GLY A 168 -13.11 -10.57 8.91
CA GLY A 168 -12.86 -9.15 9.01
C GLY A 168 -12.91 -8.39 7.67
N HIS A 169 -13.42 -9.00 6.60
CA HIS A 169 -13.52 -8.35 5.30
C HIS A 169 -14.49 -7.16 5.35
N VAL A 170 -14.03 -6.03 4.81
CA VAL A 170 -14.85 -4.83 4.63
C VAL A 170 -14.71 -4.32 3.21
N CYS A 171 -15.72 -3.59 2.72
CA CYS A 171 -15.81 -3.12 1.33
C CYS A 171 -14.61 -2.29 0.82
N TRP A 172 -13.71 -1.85 1.70
CA TRP A 172 -12.55 -1.00 1.42
C TRP A 172 -11.22 -1.59 1.91
N ASP A 173 -11.16 -2.88 2.24
CA ASP A 173 -9.90 -3.55 2.58
C ASP A 173 -9.08 -3.92 1.32
N ASP A 174 -7.93 -4.57 1.53
CA ASP A 174 -7.05 -5.04 0.44
C ASP A 174 -7.36 -6.49 0.00
N ASN A 175 -8.47 -7.10 0.46
CA ASN A 175 -8.87 -8.47 0.12
C ASN A 175 -9.92 -8.48 -1.00
N ASP A 176 -9.49 -8.20 -2.22
CA ASP A 176 -10.37 -7.99 -3.38
C ASP A 176 -10.72 -9.28 -4.15
N VAL A 177 -10.02 -10.39 -3.90
CA VAL A 177 -10.32 -11.74 -4.39
C VAL A 177 -10.15 -12.77 -3.27
N ILE A 178 -11.22 -13.43 -2.85
CA ILE A 178 -11.22 -14.47 -1.79
C ILE A 178 -11.71 -15.78 -2.40
N ASN A 179 -10.95 -16.87 -2.16
CA ASN A 179 -11.24 -18.21 -2.73
C ASN A 179 -11.46 -18.20 -4.26
N GLY A 180 -10.69 -17.36 -4.98
CA GLY A 180 -10.79 -17.21 -6.43
C GLY A 180 -12.02 -16.44 -6.93
N LYS A 181 -12.86 -15.90 -6.03
CA LYS A 181 -14.00 -15.04 -6.37
C LYS A 181 -13.68 -13.59 -6.03
N PRO A 182 -14.07 -12.62 -6.86
CA PRO A 182 -13.97 -11.22 -6.47
C PRO A 182 -14.86 -10.94 -5.25
N THR A 183 -14.56 -9.90 -4.49
CA THR A 183 -15.43 -9.42 -3.40
C THR A 183 -16.18 -8.15 -3.77
N GLY A 184 -15.95 -7.64 -4.98
CA GLY A 184 -16.51 -6.39 -5.47
C GLY A 184 -16.25 -6.16 -6.95
N ALA A 185 -16.47 -4.92 -7.39
CA ALA A 185 -16.35 -4.52 -8.79
C ALA A 185 -15.81 -3.11 -9.02
N VAL A 186 -15.27 -2.90 -10.21
CA VAL A 186 -14.79 -1.61 -10.71
C VAL A 186 -15.93 -0.89 -11.41
N ARG A 187 -16.05 0.42 -11.16
CA ARG A 187 -17.05 1.31 -11.74
C ARG A 187 -16.37 2.52 -12.35
N ILE A 188 -16.69 2.78 -13.62
CA ILE A 188 -16.40 4.04 -14.30
C ILE A 188 -17.72 4.78 -14.54
N SER A 189 -17.72 6.08 -14.28
CA SER A 189 -18.89 6.95 -14.45
C SER A 189 -18.48 8.19 -15.22
N PHE A 190 -19.20 8.50 -16.29
CA PHE A 190 -18.98 9.70 -17.10
C PHE A 190 -19.86 10.85 -16.60
N GLY A 191 -19.26 12.02 -16.42
CA GLY A 191 -19.97 13.24 -16.08
C GLY A 191 -20.19 14.13 -17.30
N TYR A 192 -20.96 15.20 -17.15
CA TYR A 192 -21.18 16.16 -18.24
C TYR A 192 -19.88 16.86 -18.72
N MET A 193 -18.82 16.85 -17.91
CA MET A 193 -17.50 17.39 -18.24
C MET A 193 -16.55 16.35 -18.86
N SER A 194 -16.89 15.06 -18.81
CA SER A 194 -16.05 14.02 -19.40
C SER A 194 -16.05 14.16 -20.92
N THR A 195 -14.92 13.90 -21.56
CA THR A 195 -14.80 13.99 -23.02
C THR A 195 -14.54 12.62 -23.67
N TYR A 196 -14.52 12.59 -25.00
CA TYR A 196 -14.13 11.37 -25.72
C TYR A 196 -12.65 11.04 -25.51
N GLU A 197 -11.80 12.05 -25.34
CA GLU A 197 -10.38 11.88 -25.04
C GLU A 197 -10.18 11.21 -23.67
N ASP A 198 -10.96 11.60 -22.65
CA ASP A 198 -10.95 10.92 -21.34
C ASP A 198 -11.34 9.44 -21.48
N ALA A 199 -12.37 9.16 -22.28
CA ALA A 199 -12.82 7.80 -22.58
C ALA A 199 -11.76 6.98 -23.33
N GLU A 200 -11.06 7.57 -24.30
CA GLU A 200 -9.97 6.92 -25.02
C GLU A 200 -8.76 6.66 -24.13
N GLU A 201 -8.39 7.60 -23.27
CA GLU A 201 -7.28 7.42 -22.34
C GLU A 201 -7.55 6.26 -21.37
N PHE A 202 -8.81 6.12 -20.93
CA PHE A 202 -9.24 4.96 -20.15
C PHE A 202 -9.14 3.64 -20.94
N LEU A 203 -9.54 3.61 -22.21
CA LEU A 203 -9.42 2.43 -23.06
C LEU A 203 -7.94 2.05 -23.31
N LYS A 204 -7.07 3.03 -23.57
CA LYS A 204 -5.62 2.84 -23.70
C LYS A 204 -5.01 2.31 -22.42
N PHE A 205 -5.45 2.81 -21.27
CA PHE A 205 -5.07 2.26 -19.97
C PHE A 205 -5.46 0.78 -19.84
N LEU A 206 -6.71 0.42 -20.19
CA LEU A 206 -7.15 -0.97 -20.12
C LEU A 206 -6.29 -1.87 -21.03
N GLN A 207 -6.05 -1.42 -22.26
CA GLN A 207 -5.28 -2.15 -23.25
C GLN A 207 -3.81 -2.31 -22.85
N SER A 208 -3.17 -1.27 -22.33
CA SER A 208 -1.77 -1.33 -21.91
C SER A 208 -1.55 -2.12 -20.62
N SER A 209 -2.51 -2.10 -19.69
CA SER A 209 -2.31 -2.60 -18.32
C SER A 209 -2.82 -4.03 -18.10
N PHE A 210 -3.81 -4.48 -18.88
CA PHE A 210 -4.52 -5.74 -18.63
C PHE A 210 -4.61 -6.68 -19.82
N VAL A 211 -4.37 -6.21 -21.05
CA VAL A 211 -4.39 -7.08 -22.24
C VAL A 211 -3.01 -7.72 -22.44
N SER A 212 -2.97 -9.04 -22.46
CA SER A 212 -1.78 -9.80 -22.87
C SER A 212 -1.58 -9.59 -24.37
N LYS A 213 -0.44 -9.03 -24.78
CA LYS A 213 -0.02 -9.05 -26.19
C LYS A 213 0.66 -10.39 -26.50
N PRO A 214 0.52 -10.95 -27.71
CA PRO A 214 1.41 -12.01 -28.14
C PRO A 214 2.84 -11.50 -27.97
N ALA A 215 3.71 -12.31 -27.37
CA ALA A 215 5.11 -11.95 -27.23
C ALA A 215 5.64 -11.66 -28.64
N GLU A 216 5.85 -10.38 -28.96
CA GLU A 216 6.73 -10.05 -30.07
C GLU A 216 8.06 -10.67 -29.69
N LEU A 217 8.47 -11.66 -30.50
CA LEU A 217 9.81 -12.20 -30.52
C LEU A 217 10.73 -11.03 -30.94
N ASN A 218 10.98 -10.10 -30.03
CA ASN A 218 11.99 -9.09 -30.22
C ASN A 218 13.31 -9.85 -30.27
N ASN A 219 13.93 -9.80 -31.46
CA ASN A 219 15.29 -10.23 -31.78
C ASN A 219 16.33 -9.59 -30.83
N GLY A 220 16.31 -9.97 -29.56
CA GLY A 220 17.39 -9.77 -28.61
C GLY A 220 18.33 -10.93 -28.77
N TYR A 221 19.48 -10.67 -29.38
CA TYR A 221 20.62 -11.57 -29.53
C TYR A 221 20.71 -12.61 -28.40
N MET A 222 20.37 -13.86 -28.71
CA MET A 222 20.88 -15.00 -27.96
C MET A 222 22.38 -15.05 -28.23
N VAL A 223 23.19 -14.56 -27.29
CA VAL A 223 24.61 -14.91 -27.26
C VAL A 223 24.66 -16.39 -26.91
N ASN A 224 24.78 -17.18 -27.96
CA ASN A 224 24.95 -18.62 -27.94
C ASN A 224 26.35 -18.92 -27.40
N MET A 225 26.50 -19.10 -26.09
CA MET A 225 27.68 -19.74 -25.52
C MET A 225 27.39 -21.21 -25.29
N ASN A 226 27.48 -21.98 -26.37
CA ASN A 226 27.62 -23.42 -26.32
C ASN A 226 28.68 -23.84 -27.33
N THR A 227 29.95 -23.77 -26.94
CA THR A 227 30.92 -24.87 -27.08
C THR A 227 32.24 -24.46 -26.47
N LEU A 228 32.66 -25.12 -25.38
CA LEU A 228 34.00 -25.71 -25.28
C LEU A 228 34.03 -26.75 -24.16
N SER A 229 34.10 -28.01 -24.62
CA SER A 229 34.65 -29.22 -24.00
C SER A 229 34.17 -29.67 -22.61
N LEU A 230 33.40 -30.76 -22.65
CA LEU A 230 33.38 -31.82 -21.65
C LEU A 230 34.81 -32.22 -21.27
N VAL A 231 35.18 -31.97 -20.01
CA VAL A 231 36.16 -32.76 -19.26
C VAL A 231 35.58 -32.93 -17.86
N ASP A 232 35.59 -34.17 -17.41
CA ASP A 232 35.04 -34.66 -16.15
C ASP A 232 35.62 -34.02 -14.88
N ASP A 233 34.87 -34.22 -13.79
CA ASP A 233 35.24 -34.21 -12.37
C ASP A 233 35.22 -32.90 -11.54
N TRP A 234 34.26 -32.93 -10.60
CA TRP A 234 34.23 -32.40 -9.22
C TRP A 234 34.66 -30.96 -8.86
N CYS A 235 33.73 -30.29 -8.17
CA CYS A 235 33.88 -29.17 -7.23
C CYS A 235 34.19 -27.77 -7.78
N GLN A 236 33.14 -26.94 -7.87
CA GLN A 236 33.04 -25.63 -7.20
C GLN A 236 31.65 -25.02 -7.47
N GLN A 237 30.73 -25.14 -6.50
CA GLN A 237 29.61 -24.20 -6.40
C GLN A 237 30.23 -22.82 -6.23
N ALA A 238 30.02 -21.91 -7.18
CA ALA A 238 30.39 -20.52 -7.03
C ALA A 238 29.61 -19.95 -5.83
N ILE A 239 30.27 -19.86 -4.68
CA ILE A 239 29.75 -19.20 -3.49
C ILE A 239 29.58 -17.73 -3.86
N SER A 240 28.34 -17.28 -4.06
CA SER A 240 28.06 -15.84 -4.17
C SER A 240 28.39 -15.21 -2.83
N ASP A 241 29.46 -14.41 -2.76
CA ASP A 241 29.89 -13.64 -1.57
C ASP A 241 28.92 -12.47 -1.35
N ILE A 242 27.73 -12.76 -0.82
CA ILE A 242 26.72 -11.75 -0.51
C ILE A 242 27.13 -11.02 0.76
N ARG A 243 27.14 -9.68 0.73
CA ARG A 243 27.56 -8.85 1.86
C ARG A 243 26.56 -7.76 2.19
N LEU A 244 26.52 -7.40 3.47
CA LEU A 244 25.76 -6.26 3.98
C LEU A 244 26.43 -4.96 3.52
N LYS A 245 25.77 -4.23 2.61
CA LYS A 245 26.29 -3.00 2.00
C LYS A 245 25.97 -1.75 2.81
N SER A 246 24.76 -1.66 3.35
CA SER A 246 24.36 -0.52 4.18
C SER A 246 23.27 -0.88 5.18
N ILE A 247 23.29 -0.15 6.30
CA ILE A 247 22.27 -0.20 7.35
C ILE A 247 21.68 1.21 7.47
N THR A 248 20.36 1.34 7.40
CA THR A 248 19.67 2.62 7.50
C THR A 248 18.54 2.56 8.53
N ILE A 249 18.50 3.56 9.40
CA ILE A 249 17.50 3.68 10.47
C ILE A 249 16.58 4.85 10.12
N TYR A 250 15.29 4.66 10.33
CA TYR A 250 14.26 5.68 10.14
C TYR A 250 13.49 5.87 11.44
N PRO A 251 14.02 6.66 12.39
CA PRO A 251 13.41 6.87 13.70
C PRO A 251 11.97 7.34 13.63
N VAL A 252 11.74 8.39 12.84
CA VAL A 252 10.42 8.99 12.68
C VAL A 252 9.77 8.48 11.39
N LYS A 253 8.56 7.93 11.51
CA LYS A 253 7.78 7.42 10.40
C LYS A 253 7.62 8.49 9.32
N SER A 254 7.98 8.15 8.08
CA SER A 254 7.94 9.03 6.91
C SER A 254 8.96 10.17 6.89
N CYS A 255 9.87 10.28 7.86
CA CYS A 255 11.02 11.20 7.76
C CYS A 255 12.21 10.54 7.05
N GLN A 256 13.25 11.32 6.77
CA GLN A 256 14.51 10.83 6.21
C GLN A 256 15.25 9.97 7.24
N GLY A 257 15.82 8.86 6.78
CA GLY A 257 16.66 8.00 7.61
C GLY A 257 18.13 8.40 7.53
N PHE A 258 18.94 7.81 8.40
CA PHE A 258 20.39 7.98 8.40
C PHE A 258 21.09 6.61 8.33
N SER A 259 22.20 6.57 7.60
CA SER A 259 22.97 5.35 7.42
C SER A 259 24.09 5.24 8.46
N VAL A 260 24.40 4.01 8.86
CA VAL A 260 25.40 3.72 9.89
C VAL A 260 26.30 2.56 9.48
N GLN A 261 27.47 2.49 10.09
CA GLN A 261 28.41 1.36 9.92
C GLN A 261 28.05 0.18 10.82
N SER A 262 27.43 0.44 11.96
CA SER A 262 27.00 -0.60 12.89
C SER A 262 25.80 -0.15 13.72
N TRP A 263 24.87 -1.05 14.03
CA TRP A 263 23.70 -0.73 14.85
C TRP A 263 23.19 -1.93 15.67
N PRO A 264 22.69 -1.71 16.89
CA PRO A 264 22.10 -2.78 17.71
C PRO A 264 20.72 -3.21 17.21
N LEU A 265 20.44 -4.50 17.36
CA LEU A 265 19.14 -5.10 17.19
C LEU A 265 18.38 -5.20 18.51
N THR A 266 17.06 -5.20 18.41
CA THR A 266 16.12 -5.48 19.50
C THR A 266 15.07 -6.46 18.99
N THR A 267 14.20 -6.95 19.87
CA THR A 267 13.04 -7.79 19.51
C THR A 267 12.11 -7.16 18.46
N GLY A 268 12.21 -5.85 18.22
CA GLY A 268 11.45 -5.11 17.20
C GLY A 268 12.20 -4.84 15.90
N GLY A 269 13.44 -5.33 15.73
CA GLY A 269 14.32 -5.04 14.59
C GLY A 269 15.48 -4.12 14.97
N LEU A 270 15.80 -3.11 14.15
CA LEU A 270 16.85 -2.14 14.47
C LEU A 270 16.39 -1.23 15.61
N LYS A 271 17.24 -1.03 16.63
CA LYS A 271 16.92 -0.19 17.80
C LYS A 271 16.47 1.22 17.37
N TYR A 272 15.38 1.71 17.94
CA TYR A 272 14.78 3.01 17.64
C TYR A 272 14.20 3.19 16.24
N ASP A 273 14.08 2.13 15.44
CA ASP A 273 13.54 2.22 14.11
C ASP A 273 12.00 2.34 14.13
N ARG A 274 11.47 3.37 13.44
CA ARG A 274 10.04 3.73 13.38
C ARG A 274 9.34 3.84 14.75
N GLU A 275 10.06 4.24 15.81
CA GLU A 275 9.48 4.44 17.14
C GLU A 275 8.60 5.69 17.27
N TRP A 276 8.73 6.65 16.34
CA TRP A 276 7.99 7.91 16.39
C TRP A 276 7.09 8.13 15.17
N LEU A 277 6.01 8.89 15.35
CA LEU A 277 5.16 9.39 14.27
C LEU A 277 4.65 10.80 14.56
N LEU A 278 3.98 11.38 13.56
CA LEU A 278 3.26 12.65 13.68
C LEU A 278 1.77 12.44 13.43
N GLN A 279 0.93 13.12 14.20
CA GLN A 279 -0.51 13.14 14.03
C GLN A 279 -0.98 14.58 13.76
N GLY A 280 -1.94 14.73 12.85
CA GLY A 280 -2.58 16.01 12.58
C GLY A 280 -3.62 16.37 13.63
N SER A 281 -4.11 17.60 13.59
CA SER A 281 -5.16 18.08 14.51
C SER A 281 -6.48 17.32 14.40
N GLY A 282 -6.74 16.63 13.29
CA GLY A 282 -7.91 15.78 13.09
C GLY A 282 -7.75 14.35 13.64
N GLY A 283 -6.64 14.05 14.30
CA GLY A 283 -6.34 12.71 14.84
C GLY A 283 -5.76 11.74 13.81
N GLU A 284 -5.56 12.17 12.57
CA GLU A 284 -5.02 11.32 11.51
C GLU A 284 -3.49 11.22 11.56
N VAL A 285 -2.95 10.03 11.29
CA VAL A 285 -1.50 9.85 11.13
C VAL A 285 -1.03 10.56 9.86
N LEU A 286 0.02 11.37 10.00
CA LEU A 286 0.68 12.06 8.91
C LEU A 286 1.71 11.12 8.26
N THR A 287 1.62 11.02 6.93
CA THR A 287 2.51 10.17 6.12
C THR A 287 3.03 10.97 4.95
N GLN A 288 4.14 10.55 4.34
CA GLN A 288 4.73 11.19 3.15
C GLN A 288 3.73 11.36 1.99
N LYS A 289 2.71 10.51 1.88
CA LYS A 289 1.65 10.66 0.87
C LYS A 289 0.79 11.90 1.09
N LYS A 290 0.47 12.18 2.36
CA LYS A 290 -0.38 13.31 2.79
C LYS A 290 0.43 14.59 2.97
N VAL A 291 1.64 14.45 3.50
CA VAL A 291 2.56 15.55 3.87
C VAL A 291 3.95 15.20 3.33
N PRO A 292 4.23 15.48 2.04
CA PRO A 292 5.51 15.18 1.42
C PRO A 292 6.70 15.86 2.12
N GLU A 293 6.49 17.01 2.77
CA GLU A 293 7.48 17.77 3.54
C GLU A 293 8.14 16.95 4.65
N LEU A 294 7.51 15.86 5.11
CA LEU A 294 8.14 14.93 6.04
C LEU A 294 9.46 14.37 5.50
N SER A 295 9.60 14.21 4.18
CA SER A 295 10.84 13.71 3.58
C SER A 295 12.01 14.70 3.69
N SER A 296 11.78 15.98 4.00
CA SER A 296 12.87 16.97 4.21
C SER A 296 13.34 17.05 5.65
N ILE A 297 12.71 16.32 6.57
CA ILE A 297 13.15 16.28 7.96
C ILE A 297 14.23 15.20 8.09
N CYS A 298 15.46 15.66 8.30
CA CYS A 298 16.61 14.81 8.60
C CYS A 298 16.55 14.34 10.05
N THR A 299 16.86 13.07 10.27
CA THR A 299 16.90 12.46 11.60
C THR A 299 18.29 11.86 11.86
N LEU A 300 18.76 11.93 13.10
CA LEU A 300 19.99 11.28 13.54
C LEU A 300 19.85 10.87 14.99
N ILE A 301 20.17 9.62 15.32
CA ILE A 301 20.26 9.16 16.71
C ILE A 301 21.72 9.01 17.11
N ASP A 302 22.10 9.65 18.20
CA ASP A 302 23.36 9.40 18.88
C ASP A 302 23.10 8.52 20.11
N LEU A 303 23.54 7.26 20.02
CA LEU A 303 23.38 6.28 21.11
C LEU A 303 24.24 6.64 22.33
N LYS A 304 25.41 7.27 22.15
CA LYS A 304 26.31 7.64 23.25
C LYS A 304 25.75 8.82 24.04
N LEU A 305 25.21 9.81 23.33
CA LEU A 305 24.56 10.97 23.96
C LEU A 305 23.13 10.65 24.44
N GLY A 306 22.53 9.57 23.97
CA GLY A 306 21.14 9.22 24.28
C GLY A 306 20.15 10.25 23.73
N LYS A 307 20.39 10.76 22.51
CA LYS A 307 19.61 11.84 21.90
C LYS A 307 19.21 11.56 20.46
N LEU A 308 18.00 12.01 20.10
CA LEU A 308 17.50 12.16 18.73
C LEU A 308 17.67 13.62 18.31
N PHE A 309 18.35 13.82 17.18
CA PHE A 309 18.54 15.12 16.52
C PHE A 309 17.66 15.19 15.27
N LEU A 310 17.06 16.36 15.07
CA LEU A 310 16.10 16.64 14.00
C LEU A 310 16.45 17.96 13.34
N GLU A 311 16.51 17.96 12.01
CA GLU A 311 16.84 19.14 11.20
C GLU A 311 15.85 19.26 10.04
N SER A 312 15.46 20.49 9.70
CA SER A 312 14.55 20.78 8.60
C SER A 312 14.97 22.07 7.91
N PRO A 313 14.95 22.16 6.57
CA PRO A 313 15.26 23.39 5.84
C PRO A 313 14.36 24.59 6.21
N LYS A 314 13.18 24.33 6.78
CA LYS A 314 12.23 25.37 7.19
C LYS A 314 12.43 25.86 8.62
N CYS A 315 13.22 25.16 9.42
CA CYS A 315 13.45 25.51 10.82
C CYS A 315 14.86 26.06 10.98
N LYS A 316 15.00 27.19 11.69
CA LYS A 316 16.31 27.81 11.94
C LYS A 316 17.19 26.96 12.86
N ASP A 317 16.58 26.45 13.92
CA ASP A 317 17.29 25.70 14.96
C ASP A 317 17.07 24.20 14.83
N LYS A 318 18.12 23.44 15.20
CA LYS A 318 18.06 21.98 15.29
C LYS A 318 17.29 21.57 16.54
N LEU A 319 16.38 20.61 16.42
CA LEU A 319 15.65 20.08 17.56
C LEU A 319 16.40 18.88 18.17
N GLN A 320 16.50 18.87 19.50
CA GLN A 320 17.13 17.78 20.26
C GLN A 320 16.15 17.17 21.25
N ILE A 321 16.01 15.85 21.21
CA ILE A 321 15.12 15.10 22.07
C ILE A 321 15.94 14.05 22.83
N SER A 322 15.86 14.04 24.15
CA SER A 322 16.48 12.97 24.95
C SER A 322 15.67 11.68 24.83
N LEU A 323 16.35 10.57 24.58
CA LEU A 323 15.74 9.24 24.42
C LEU A 323 15.26 8.66 25.76
N LEU A 324 15.82 9.14 26.87
CA LEU A 324 15.63 8.61 28.23
C LEU A 324 14.79 9.52 29.14
N LYS A 325 14.44 10.75 28.71
CA LYS A 325 13.63 11.64 29.55
C LYS A 325 12.18 11.15 29.63
N ASN A 326 11.67 11.07 30.86
CA ASN A 326 10.26 10.80 31.15
C ASN A 326 9.38 11.83 30.44
N LEU A 327 8.55 11.32 29.52
CA LEU A 327 7.58 12.05 28.74
C LEU A 327 6.45 12.53 29.68
N THR A 328 5.82 13.66 29.35
CA THR A 328 4.59 14.08 30.03
C THR A 328 3.58 12.93 29.99
N HIS A 329 3.03 12.53 31.15
CA HIS A 329 2.20 11.34 31.40
C HIS A 329 0.85 11.27 30.64
N LEU A 330 0.71 11.94 29.50
CA LEU A 330 -0.45 11.81 28.62
C LEU A 330 -0.22 10.62 27.69
N SER A 331 -0.53 9.43 28.20
CA SER A 331 -0.68 8.22 27.40
C SER A 331 -1.99 8.29 26.61
N ALA A 332 -1.90 8.19 25.29
CA ALA A 332 -3.06 8.08 24.41
C ALA A 332 -3.01 6.75 23.64
N GLU A 333 -4.15 6.31 23.10
CA GLU A 333 -4.19 5.22 22.12
C GLU A 333 -4.33 5.81 20.71
N VAL A 334 -3.49 5.35 19.78
CA VAL A 334 -3.60 5.70 18.36
C VAL A 334 -3.77 4.43 17.54
N ASP A 335 -4.74 4.45 16.63
CA ASP A 335 -4.93 3.40 15.62
C ASP A 335 -4.12 3.72 14.36
N VAL A 336 -3.20 2.83 14.00
CA VAL A 336 -2.43 2.91 12.77
C VAL A 336 -2.66 1.62 11.99
N TYR A 337 -3.42 1.71 10.89
CA TYR A 337 -3.75 0.57 10.02
C TYR A 337 -4.41 -0.61 10.76
N GLY A 338 -5.29 -0.34 11.73
CA GLY A 338 -6.01 -1.36 12.49
C GLY A 338 -5.23 -1.93 13.68
N GLN A 339 -4.01 -1.43 13.93
CA GLN A 339 -3.22 -1.74 15.12
C GLN A 339 -3.29 -0.58 16.11
N ARG A 340 -3.52 -0.89 17.39
CA ARG A 340 -3.56 0.10 18.46
C ARG A 340 -2.21 0.18 19.17
N TYR A 341 -1.71 1.39 19.28
CA TYR A 341 -0.46 1.70 19.95
C TYR A 341 -0.74 2.60 21.15
N GLU A 342 -0.09 2.28 22.26
CA GLU A 342 0.01 3.19 23.37
C GLU A 342 1.13 4.18 23.07
N VAL A 343 0.78 5.46 23.05
CA VAL A 343 1.68 6.51 22.59
C VAL A 343 1.83 7.59 23.65
N GLN A 344 3.02 8.20 23.65
CA GLN A 344 3.37 9.29 24.53
C GLN A 344 3.66 10.53 23.68
N SER A 345 3.02 11.65 24.03
CA SER A 345 3.19 12.93 23.33
C SER A 345 4.32 13.76 23.93
N TYR A 346 4.90 14.63 23.11
CA TYR A 346 5.88 15.62 23.53
C TYR A 346 5.23 16.98 23.80
N GLY A 347 5.93 17.82 24.56
CA GLY A 347 5.47 19.17 24.91
C GLY A 347 5.43 20.14 23.72
N GLU A 348 4.82 21.30 23.96
CA GLU A 348 4.48 22.29 22.93
C GLU A 348 5.67 22.76 22.07
N ASN A 349 6.87 22.87 22.66
CA ASN A 349 8.08 23.28 21.93
C ASN A 349 8.44 22.28 20.81
N VAL A 350 8.30 20.98 21.06
CA VAL A 350 8.57 19.93 20.08
C VAL A 350 7.48 19.95 18.99
N ASN A 351 6.22 20.05 19.39
CA ASN A 351 5.08 20.08 18.46
C ASN A 351 5.12 21.33 17.56
N SER A 352 5.50 22.48 18.11
CA SER A 352 5.69 23.73 17.36
C SER A 352 6.78 23.60 16.30
N TRP A 353 7.93 23.01 16.66
CA TRP A 353 9.03 22.80 15.71
C TRP A 353 8.61 21.91 14.53
N PHE A 354 7.94 20.79 14.82
CA PHE A 354 7.43 19.93 13.75
C PHE A 354 6.38 20.64 12.91
N SER A 355 5.49 21.40 13.55
CA SER A 355 4.43 22.15 12.86
C SER A 355 4.99 23.20 11.90
N GLU A 356 6.07 23.88 12.28
CA GLU A 356 6.84 24.77 11.39
C GLU A 356 7.51 24.00 10.26
N ALA A 357 8.17 22.87 10.58
CA ALA A 357 8.87 22.04 9.60
C ALA A 357 7.95 21.53 8.47
N ILE A 358 6.69 21.20 8.78
CA ILE A 358 5.72 20.72 7.80
C ILE A 358 4.69 21.76 7.35
N GLY A 359 4.69 22.95 7.97
CA GLY A 359 3.75 24.04 7.67
C GLY A 359 2.30 23.78 8.08
N ARG A 360 2.04 22.91 9.07
CA ARG A 360 0.69 22.65 9.61
C ARG A 360 0.76 22.16 11.06
N PRO A 361 -0.26 22.42 11.90
CA PRO A 361 -0.32 21.92 13.27
C PRO A 361 -0.24 20.39 13.33
N CYS A 362 0.62 19.87 14.20
CA CYS A 362 0.78 18.44 14.44
C CYS A 362 1.31 18.13 15.85
N THR A 363 1.12 16.88 16.27
CA THR A 363 1.61 16.35 17.55
C THR A 363 2.62 15.24 17.29
N PHE A 364 3.80 15.37 17.89
CA PHE A 364 4.85 14.35 17.84
C PHE A 364 4.63 13.31 18.92
N MET A 365 4.71 12.03 18.55
CA MET A 365 4.40 10.92 19.43
C MET A 365 5.41 9.78 19.31
N ARG A 366 5.67 9.12 20.44
CA ARG A 366 6.50 7.92 20.53
C ARG A 366 5.66 6.72 20.94
N CYS A 367 5.93 5.56 20.34
CA CYS A 367 5.37 4.28 20.78
C CYS A 367 5.97 3.88 22.15
N SER A 368 5.13 3.59 23.13
CA SER A 368 5.54 3.04 24.43
C SER A 368 5.33 1.52 24.48
N SER A 369 4.21 1.04 23.93
CA SER A 369 3.90 -0.38 23.79
C SER A 369 2.94 -0.61 22.61
N SER A 370 2.97 -1.81 22.02
CA SER A 370 1.98 -2.24 21.03
C SER A 370 1.13 -3.37 21.60
N LYS A 371 -0.20 -3.30 21.40
CA LYS A 371 -1.14 -4.35 21.80
C LYS A 371 -1.78 -4.93 20.53
N TYR A 372 -1.57 -6.22 20.29
CA TYR A 372 -2.24 -6.94 19.19
C TYR A 372 -3.59 -7.49 19.68
N ARG A 373 -4.64 -7.44 18.86
CA ARG A 373 -5.83 -8.26 19.14
C ARG A 373 -5.49 -9.70 18.77
N SER A 374 -5.35 -10.57 19.76
CA SER A 374 -5.38 -12.02 19.55
C SER A 374 -6.62 -12.35 18.71
N CYS A 375 -6.40 -12.85 17.49
CA CYS A 375 -7.40 -13.63 16.79
C CYS A 375 -7.50 -14.95 17.57
N VAL A 376 -8.60 -15.16 18.26
CA VAL A 376 -8.91 -16.47 18.83
C VAL A 376 -9.11 -17.42 17.65
N THR A 377 -8.12 -18.27 17.38
CA THR A 377 -8.18 -19.29 16.33
C THR A 377 -8.97 -20.49 16.83
N ASN A 378 -10.21 -20.63 16.38
CA ASN A 378 -10.83 -21.96 16.30
C ASN A 378 -10.43 -22.58 14.96
N GLY A 379 -9.48 -23.52 15.02
CA GLY A 379 -9.31 -24.66 14.10
C GLY A 379 -9.00 -24.37 12.62
N ASN A 380 -7.80 -24.77 12.21
CA ASN A 380 -7.39 -25.08 10.82
C ASN A 380 -7.73 -24.03 9.74
N ARG A 381 -6.85 -23.03 9.59
CA ARG A 381 -6.48 -22.44 8.29
C ARG A 381 -5.17 -21.67 8.42
N ASP A 382 -4.36 -21.81 7.39
CA ASP A 382 -2.97 -21.39 7.21
C ASP A 382 -2.85 -19.85 7.04
N HIS A 383 -3.37 -19.09 8.01
CA HIS A 383 -3.18 -17.65 8.10
C HIS A 383 -2.05 -17.37 9.09
N LEU A 384 -1.00 -16.69 8.61
CA LEU A 384 0.17 -16.29 9.39
C LEU A 384 -0.24 -15.75 10.77
N CYS A 385 -0.12 -16.59 11.79
CA CYS A 385 -0.04 -16.15 13.17
C CYS A 385 1.21 -15.26 13.27
N ARG A 386 1.04 -13.95 13.13
CA ARG A 386 2.11 -12.99 13.46
C ARG A 386 2.41 -13.17 14.94
N ASP A 387 3.65 -13.54 15.23
CA ASP A 387 4.12 -13.83 16.56
C ASP A 387 3.82 -12.65 17.52
N THR A 388 2.97 -12.92 18.50
CA THR A 388 2.56 -12.01 19.59
C THR A 388 3.72 -11.54 20.47
N ARG A 389 4.93 -12.08 20.28
CA ARG A 389 6.14 -11.72 21.05
C ARG A 389 6.87 -10.48 20.52
N SER A 390 6.68 -10.11 19.26
CA SER A 390 7.41 -8.99 18.66
C SER A 390 6.79 -7.63 19.03
N LYS A 391 7.49 -6.82 19.84
CA LYS A 391 7.14 -5.41 20.08
C LYS A 391 7.40 -4.60 18.81
N LEU A 392 6.45 -4.63 17.87
CA LEU A 392 6.53 -3.84 16.65
C LEU A 392 6.26 -2.36 16.96
N SER A 393 7.11 -1.48 16.44
CA SER A 393 6.92 -0.03 16.42
C SER A 393 5.99 0.38 15.26
N PHE A 394 6.01 1.63 14.79
CA PHE A 394 5.15 2.11 13.71
C PHE A 394 5.63 1.67 12.31
N VAL A 395 6.09 0.43 12.18
CA VAL A 395 6.38 -0.23 10.90
C VAL A 395 5.10 -0.47 10.10
N ASN A 396 5.22 -0.67 8.78
CA ASN A 396 4.05 -0.89 7.92
C ASN A 396 3.65 -2.37 7.85
N GLU A 397 4.60 -3.24 7.46
CA GLU A 397 4.32 -4.66 7.18
C GLU A 397 5.33 -5.64 7.83
N GLY A 398 6.61 -5.28 7.92
CA GLY A 398 7.65 -6.11 8.56
C GLY A 398 8.61 -5.26 9.39
N GLN A 399 9.39 -5.90 10.26
CA GLN A 399 10.38 -5.21 11.11
C GLN A 399 11.44 -4.51 10.29
N LEU A 400 11.95 -5.21 9.27
CA LEU A 400 13.01 -4.71 8.41
C LEU A 400 12.64 -4.92 6.95
N LEU A 401 13.10 -4.02 6.09
CA LEU A 401 13.07 -4.19 4.64
C LEU A 401 14.49 -4.40 4.12
N LEU A 402 14.70 -5.50 3.40
CA LEU A 402 15.93 -5.80 2.67
C LEU A 402 15.76 -5.58 1.18
N VAL A 403 16.76 -4.98 0.53
CA VAL A 403 16.84 -4.77 -0.92
C VAL A 403 18.25 -5.15 -1.40
N SER A 404 18.37 -5.81 -2.55
CA SER A 404 19.66 -5.99 -3.23
C SER A 404 20.04 -4.77 -4.07
N GLU A 405 21.32 -4.40 -4.06
CA GLU A 405 21.90 -3.38 -4.93
C GLU A 405 21.70 -3.76 -6.41
N GLU A 406 21.82 -5.04 -6.75
CA GLU A 406 21.61 -5.58 -8.09
C GLU A 406 20.15 -5.48 -8.54
N SER A 407 19.19 -5.70 -7.65
CA SER A 407 17.75 -5.47 -7.91
C SER A 407 17.45 -4.01 -8.24
N THR A 408 18.10 -3.07 -7.54
CA THR A 408 18.02 -1.63 -7.82
C THR A 408 18.73 -1.27 -9.13
N SER A 409 19.87 -1.88 -9.42
CA SER A 409 20.61 -1.69 -10.67
C SER A 409 19.78 -2.11 -11.90
N ASP A 410 19.19 -3.31 -11.87
CA ASP A 410 18.33 -3.80 -12.96
C ASP A 410 17.11 -2.88 -13.19
N LEU A 411 16.49 -2.39 -12.10
CA LEU A 411 15.40 -1.41 -12.21
C LEU A 411 15.88 -0.12 -12.90
N ASN A 412 17.06 0.39 -12.54
CA ASN A 412 17.62 1.61 -13.15
C ASN A 412 17.98 1.40 -14.64
N SER A 413 18.43 0.20 -15.02
CA SER A 413 18.63 -0.15 -16.43
C SER A 413 17.32 -0.10 -17.21
N ARG A 414 16.21 -0.63 -16.65
CA ARG A 414 14.88 -0.56 -17.28
C ARG A 414 14.31 0.85 -17.36
N LEU A 415 14.49 1.64 -16.30
CA LEU A 415 14.10 3.06 -16.29
C LEU A 415 14.81 3.84 -17.39
N SER A 416 16.09 3.54 -17.63
CA SER A 416 16.87 4.18 -18.69
C SER A 416 16.35 3.82 -20.09
N LEU A 417 15.93 2.58 -20.32
CA LEU A 417 15.37 2.11 -21.61
C LEU A 417 13.98 2.69 -21.90
N SER A 418 13.15 2.90 -20.89
CA SER A 418 11.79 3.44 -21.05
C SER A 418 11.76 4.94 -21.39
N ASN A 419 12.90 5.65 -21.31
CA ASN A 419 13.00 7.10 -21.47
C ASN A 419 13.19 7.58 -22.93
N GLY A 420 12.77 6.79 -23.93
CA GLY A 420 12.96 7.07 -25.37
C GLY A 420 12.33 8.35 -25.94
N ASN A 421 11.85 9.31 -25.13
CA ASN A 421 11.19 10.54 -25.59
C ASN A 421 11.58 11.79 -24.75
N GLY A 422 12.88 12.06 -24.54
CA GLY A 422 13.37 13.35 -24.04
C GLY A 422 12.91 13.76 -22.63
N LYS A 423 12.34 12.84 -21.84
CA LYS A 423 11.97 13.08 -20.44
C LYS A 423 13.18 12.91 -19.52
N GLN A 424 13.22 13.73 -18.47
CA GLN A 424 14.29 13.78 -17.48
C GLN A 424 14.62 12.40 -16.92
N GLN A 425 15.90 12.03 -16.93
CA GLN A 425 16.39 10.72 -16.50
C GLN A 425 16.02 10.47 -15.03
N VAL A 426 15.07 9.57 -14.79
CA VAL A 426 14.68 9.17 -13.43
C VAL A 426 15.61 8.07 -12.97
N PHE A 427 16.49 8.40 -12.02
CA PHE A 427 17.30 7.43 -11.30
C PHE A 427 16.65 7.10 -9.95
N ALA A 428 16.53 5.81 -9.63
CA ALA A 428 16.00 5.31 -8.36
C ALA A 428 17.15 4.81 -7.49
N ASP A 429 17.52 5.60 -6.49
CA ASP A 429 18.36 5.14 -5.38
C ASP A 429 17.63 4.06 -4.57
N ALA A 430 18.36 3.05 -4.07
CA ALA A 430 17.85 2.06 -3.13
C ALA A 430 17.13 2.72 -1.93
N MET A 431 17.64 3.86 -1.45
CA MET A 431 17.04 4.62 -0.35
C MET A 431 15.64 5.15 -0.65
N ARG A 432 15.26 5.31 -1.94
CA ARG A 432 13.89 5.63 -2.35
C ARG A 432 12.90 4.54 -1.93
N PHE A 433 13.38 3.31 -1.77
CA PHE A 433 12.58 2.19 -1.28
C PHE A 433 12.53 2.09 0.25
N ARG A 434 13.27 2.95 0.95
CA ARG A 434 13.40 2.98 2.40
C ARG A 434 13.81 1.65 3.04
N PRO A 435 14.78 0.89 2.47
CA PRO A 435 15.27 -0.35 3.06
C PRO A 435 16.00 -0.06 4.37
N ASN A 436 15.91 -0.99 5.31
CA ASN A 436 16.76 -1.02 6.49
C ASN A 436 18.14 -1.60 6.16
N ILE A 437 18.15 -2.59 5.26
CA ILE A 437 19.31 -3.38 4.91
C ILE A 437 19.44 -3.36 3.39
N VAL A 438 20.62 -2.99 2.89
CA VAL A 438 21.00 -3.19 1.50
C VAL A 438 22.11 -4.22 1.44
N VAL A 439 21.99 -5.18 0.53
CA VAL A 439 23.01 -6.21 0.28
C VAL A 439 23.55 -6.12 -1.14
N SER A 440 24.76 -6.63 -1.33
CA SER A 440 25.43 -6.73 -2.64
C SER A 440 26.06 -8.11 -2.81
N GLY A 441 26.44 -8.50 -4.02
CA GLY A 441 27.04 -9.79 -4.34
C GLY A 441 26.04 -10.88 -4.73
N SER A 442 24.79 -10.50 -5.02
CA SER A 442 23.75 -11.44 -5.48
C SER A 442 23.34 -11.20 -6.93
N THR A 443 22.47 -12.04 -7.49
CA THR A 443 21.82 -11.75 -8.77
C THR A 443 20.55 -10.90 -8.55
N PRO A 444 20.13 -10.05 -9.51
CA PRO A 444 18.93 -9.25 -9.36
C PRO A 444 17.72 -10.10 -8.97
N TYR A 445 17.01 -9.67 -7.92
CA TYR A 445 15.81 -10.27 -7.36
C TYR A 445 15.98 -11.63 -6.69
N ASN A 446 17.22 -12.10 -6.50
CA ASN A 446 17.47 -13.36 -5.81
C ASN A 446 16.95 -13.35 -4.36
N GLU A 447 16.88 -12.17 -3.74
CA GLU A 447 16.33 -11.99 -2.40
C GLU A 447 14.88 -12.47 -2.26
N ASP A 448 14.11 -12.50 -3.36
CA ASP A 448 12.72 -12.97 -3.36
C ASP A 448 12.58 -14.44 -2.90
N ASN A 449 13.62 -15.24 -3.11
CA ASN A 449 13.61 -16.67 -2.83
C ASN A 449 14.13 -17.02 -1.43
N TRP A 450 14.63 -16.04 -0.68
CA TRP A 450 15.20 -16.30 0.64
C TRP A 450 14.09 -16.56 1.65
N LYS A 451 14.16 -17.69 2.35
CA LYS A 451 13.24 -18.05 3.43
C LYS A 451 13.78 -17.64 4.79
N ARG A 452 15.05 -17.94 5.04
CA ARG A 452 15.81 -17.47 6.20
C ARG A 452 17.16 -16.97 5.76
N LEU A 453 17.75 -16.05 6.49
CA LEU A 453 19.13 -15.64 6.30
C LEU A 453 19.78 -15.35 7.65
N HIS A 454 21.11 -15.40 7.70
CA HIS A 454 21.85 -14.82 8.81
C HIS A 454 22.89 -13.81 8.32
N ILE A 455 23.11 -12.77 9.13
CA ILE A 455 24.07 -11.70 8.89
C ILE A 455 24.96 -11.60 10.12
N GLY A 456 26.19 -12.11 10.01
CA GLY A 456 26.98 -12.46 11.19
C GLY A 456 26.20 -13.44 12.09
N ASP A 457 26.02 -13.10 13.36
CA ASP A 457 25.34 -13.93 14.37
C ASP A 457 23.83 -13.64 14.50
N ALA A 458 23.28 -12.76 13.66
CA ALA A 458 21.86 -12.41 13.68
C ALA A 458 21.07 -13.19 12.64
N TYR A 459 20.02 -13.90 13.08
CA TYR A 459 19.14 -14.70 12.23
C TYR A 459 17.85 -13.94 11.88
N PHE A 460 17.38 -14.13 10.65
CA PHE A 460 16.17 -13.50 10.13
C PHE A 460 15.33 -14.48 9.33
N THR A 461 14.02 -14.42 9.53
CA THR A 461 13.04 -15.07 8.65
C THR A 461 12.45 -14.05 7.67
N SER A 462 12.37 -14.45 6.41
CA SER A 462 11.70 -13.69 5.36
C SER A 462 10.19 -13.88 5.44
N MET A 463 9.46 -12.77 5.46
CA MET A 463 8.00 -12.72 5.36
C MET A 463 7.52 -12.63 3.90
N GLY A 464 8.44 -12.66 2.93
CA GLY A 464 8.16 -12.51 1.51
C GLY A 464 8.27 -11.07 0.98
N GLY A 465 7.88 -10.89 -0.28
CA GLY A 465 8.09 -9.65 -1.03
C GLY A 465 7.30 -8.45 -0.49
N CYS A 466 7.95 -7.29 -0.43
CA CYS A 466 7.35 -6.03 0.00
C CYS A 466 6.54 -5.40 -1.14
N ASN A 467 5.24 -5.18 -0.89
CA ASN A 467 4.37 -4.51 -1.86
C ASN A 467 4.64 -3.00 -1.90
N ARG A 468 4.98 -2.48 -3.08
CA ARG A 468 5.32 -1.07 -3.27
C ARG A 468 4.08 -0.24 -3.56
N CYS A 469 4.08 0.99 -3.04
CA CYS A 469 3.01 1.96 -3.25
C CYS A 469 3.57 3.29 -3.76
N GLN A 470 2.69 4.20 -4.20
CA GLN A 470 3.04 5.51 -4.78
C GLN A 470 4.01 6.37 -3.97
N MET A 471 4.26 6.05 -2.70
CA MET A 471 5.29 6.70 -1.89
C MET A 471 6.67 6.64 -2.57
N ILE A 472 7.01 5.56 -3.27
CA ILE A 472 8.33 5.45 -3.94
C ILE A 472 8.45 6.41 -5.13
N ASN A 473 7.37 7.05 -5.56
CA ASN A 473 7.41 8.01 -6.65
C ASN A 473 7.69 9.45 -6.19
N LEU A 474 7.82 9.65 -4.88
CA LEU A 474 8.21 10.93 -4.29
C LEU A 474 9.73 11.04 -4.28
N TYR A 475 10.25 12.18 -4.74
CA TYR A 475 11.66 12.53 -4.61
C TYR A 475 11.86 14.01 -4.45
N GLN A 476 13.01 14.40 -3.94
CA GLN A 476 13.37 15.80 -3.77
C GLN A 476 14.25 16.28 -4.91
N SER A 477 13.93 17.45 -5.42
CA SER A 477 14.76 18.20 -6.37
C SER A 477 14.65 19.68 -6.04
N SER A 478 15.78 20.38 -5.94
CA SER A 478 15.83 21.81 -5.62
C SER A 478 15.02 22.21 -4.37
N GLY A 479 15.04 21.38 -3.32
CA GLY A 479 14.32 21.63 -2.07
C GLY A 479 12.80 21.42 -2.11
N GLN A 480 12.25 20.98 -3.23
CA GLN A 480 10.83 20.67 -3.38
C GLN A 480 10.61 19.16 -3.60
N VAL A 481 9.49 18.65 -3.08
CA VAL A 481 9.10 17.25 -3.30
C VAL A 481 8.29 17.14 -4.59
N ILE A 482 8.82 16.40 -5.55
CA ILE A 482 8.20 16.14 -6.86
C ILE A 482 7.49 14.79 -6.80
N LYS A 483 6.29 14.74 -7.37
CA LYS A 483 5.52 13.50 -7.57
C LYS A 483 5.72 13.00 -9.00
N SER A 484 6.22 11.77 -9.15
CA SER A 484 6.34 11.10 -10.46
C SER A 484 5.37 9.92 -10.59
N LYS A 485 5.30 9.32 -11.78
CA LYS A 485 4.74 7.97 -12.00
C LYS A 485 5.80 6.88 -11.77
N GLU A 486 7.08 7.25 -11.84
CA GLU A 486 8.24 6.36 -11.69
C GLU A 486 8.86 6.40 -10.28
N PRO A 487 9.43 5.27 -9.80
CA PRO A 487 9.69 4.03 -10.53
C PRO A 487 8.58 2.98 -10.41
N LEU A 488 7.46 3.30 -9.75
CA LEU A 488 6.39 2.32 -9.52
C LEU A 488 5.74 1.84 -10.82
N ALA A 489 5.59 2.69 -11.83
CA ALA A 489 5.06 2.30 -13.14
C ALA A 489 5.97 1.29 -13.85
N THR A 490 7.29 1.53 -13.87
CA THR A 490 8.26 0.55 -14.37
C THR A 490 8.21 -0.75 -13.59
N LEU A 491 8.19 -0.71 -12.26
CA LEU A 491 8.03 -1.93 -11.45
C LEU A 491 6.72 -2.68 -11.76
N ALA A 492 5.62 -1.96 -12.00
CA ALA A 492 4.33 -2.56 -12.33
C ALA A 492 4.36 -3.37 -13.63
N SER A 493 5.26 -3.07 -14.57
CA SER A 493 5.32 -3.74 -15.87
C SER A 493 5.93 -5.15 -15.81
N TYR A 494 6.82 -5.42 -14.84
CA TYR A 494 7.55 -6.70 -14.77
C TYR A 494 7.61 -7.35 -13.37
N ARG A 495 7.26 -6.62 -12.30
CA ARG A 495 7.29 -7.11 -10.91
C ARG A 495 5.90 -7.24 -10.28
N ARG A 496 4.86 -7.27 -11.11
CA ARG A 496 3.46 -7.43 -10.68
C ARG A 496 3.13 -8.92 -10.49
N LYS A 497 2.77 -9.31 -9.27
CA LYS A 497 2.34 -10.67 -8.92
C LYS A 497 1.10 -10.62 -8.03
N HIS A 498 0.01 -11.25 -8.47
CA HIS A 498 -1.29 -11.29 -7.75
C HIS A 498 -1.74 -9.91 -7.21
N GLY A 499 -1.69 -8.87 -8.05
CA GLY A 499 -2.11 -7.51 -7.68
C GLY A 499 -1.19 -6.72 -6.74
N LYS A 500 -0.04 -7.28 -6.40
CA LYS A 500 1.04 -6.61 -5.67
C LYS A 500 2.20 -6.29 -6.61
N ILE A 501 2.82 -5.14 -6.42
CA ILE A 501 4.05 -4.75 -7.14
C ILE A 501 5.20 -4.96 -6.17
N LEU A 502 5.99 -6.01 -6.38
CA LEU A 502 6.94 -6.50 -5.37
C LEU A 502 8.36 -5.97 -5.60
N PHE A 503 8.97 -5.41 -4.57
CA PHE A 503 10.39 -5.01 -4.60
C PHE A 503 11.00 -5.02 -3.19
N GLY A 504 12.06 -5.81 -3.02
CA GLY A 504 12.67 -6.12 -1.72
C GLY A 504 11.83 -7.12 -0.91
N VAL A 505 12.42 -7.62 0.17
CA VAL A 505 11.80 -8.61 1.07
C VAL A 505 11.68 -8.07 2.49
N LEU A 506 10.58 -8.41 3.15
CA LEU A 506 10.34 -8.08 4.54
C LEU A 506 10.97 -9.14 5.43
N LEU A 507 11.71 -8.71 6.46
CA LEU A 507 12.37 -9.62 7.39
C LEU A 507 11.84 -9.41 8.81
N ASN A 508 11.81 -10.51 9.56
CA ASN A 508 11.69 -10.54 11.02
C ASN A 508 12.98 -11.07 11.62
N TYR A 509 13.48 -10.41 12.66
CA TYR A 509 14.63 -10.85 13.43
C TYR A 509 14.20 -11.97 14.40
N GLU A 510 14.98 -13.05 14.42
CA GLU A 510 14.81 -14.19 15.33
C GLU A 510 15.69 -13.97 16.57
N ASP A 511 15.04 -13.77 17.71
CA ASP A 511 15.72 -13.62 18.99
C ASP A 511 15.74 -14.97 19.70
N ASP A 512 16.88 -15.66 19.69
CA ASP A 512 17.07 -16.98 20.31
C ASP A 512 17.14 -16.86 21.84
N MET A 513 16.01 -16.58 22.47
CA MET A 513 15.86 -16.58 23.93
C MET A 513 15.50 -18.00 24.44
N GLU A 514 16.28 -19.02 24.06
CA GLU A 514 16.13 -20.40 24.59
C GLU A 514 17.27 -20.82 25.54
N GLY A 515 18.13 -19.90 25.98
CA GLY A 515 19.15 -20.15 27.00
C GLY A 515 18.74 -19.61 28.38
N GLU A 516 18.83 -20.45 29.41
CA GLU A 516 18.48 -20.21 30.82
C GLU A 516 19.32 -19.13 31.55
N ASP A 517 19.97 -18.20 30.85
CA ASP A 517 20.74 -17.10 31.44
C ASP A 517 20.21 -15.74 30.94
N ASP A 518 19.67 -14.95 31.87
CA ASP A 518 19.08 -13.60 31.73
C ASP A 518 20.07 -12.49 31.27
N ALA A 519 21.10 -12.82 30.50
CA ALA A 519 21.99 -11.84 29.89
C ALA A 519 21.44 -11.43 28.51
N ILE A 520 20.85 -10.23 28.41
CA ILE A 520 20.48 -9.61 27.12
C ILE A 520 21.78 -9.39 26.32
N VAL A 521 22.14 -10.32 25.45
CA VAL A 521 23.25 -10.14 24.51
C VAL A 521 22.76 -9.19 23.42
N GLU A 522 23.11 -7.91 23.54
CA GLU A 522 22.82 -6.92 22.50
C GLU A 522 23.57 -7.30 21.21
N ARG A 523 22.87 -7.89 20.23
CA ARG A 523 23.45 -8.25 18.93
C ARG A 523 23.56 -6.99 18.05
N TRP A 524 24.67 -6.86 17.30
CA TRP A 524 24.93 -5.72 16.43
C TRP A 524 25.12 -6.17 14.98
N LEU A 525 24.43 -5.49 14.06
CA LEU A 525 24.73 -5.58 12.63
C LEU A 525 25.88 -4.63 12.29
N LYS A 526 26.75 -5.04 11.37
CA LYS A 526 27.90 -4.28 10.89
C LYS A 526 28.02 -4.37 9.37
N VAL A 527 28.15 -3.23 8.71
CA VAL A 527 28.41 -3.16 7.26
C VAL A 527 29.66 -3.97 6.93
N GLY A 528 29.59 -4.73 5.84
CA GLY A 528 30.64 -5.63 5.38
C GLY A 528 30.50 -7.08 5.88
N GLN A 529 29.58 -7.37 6.82
CA GLN A 529 29.29 -8.74 7.22
C GLN A 529 28.76 -9.57 6.04
N GLU A 530 29.17 -10.84 6.01
CA GLU A 530 28.66 -11.82 5.06
C GLU A 530 27.20 -12.18 5.39
N VAL A 531 26.44 -12.40 4.33
CA VAL A 531 25.02 -12.71 4.35
C VAL A 531 24.83 -14.09 3.78
N TYR A 532 24.23 -14.97 4.57
CA TYR A 532 24.05 -16.37 4.22
C TYR A 532 22.56 -16.68 4.12
N PRO A 533 21.97 -16.61 2.91
CA PRO A 533 20.57 -16.94 2.70
C PRO A 533 20.37 -18.46 2.56
N SER A 534 19.21 -18.91 3.02
CA SER A 534 18.64 -20.24 2.74
C SER A 534 17.43 -20.09 1.83
N THR A 535 17.31 -20.98 0.84
CA THR A 535 16.25 -20.95 -0.19
C THR A 535 15.14 -21.96 0.05
#